data_AF-A0A9W4DNZ6-F1
#
_entry.id   AF-A0A9W4DNZ6-F1
#
_cell.length_a   1.000
_cell.length_b   1.000
_cell.length_c   1.000
_cell.angle_alpha   90.00
_cell.angle_beta   90.00
_cell.angle_gamma   90.00
#
_symmetry.space_group_name_H-M   'P 1'
#
loop_
_entity.id
_entity.type
_entity.pdbx_description
1 polymer ?
#
loop_
_entity_poly.entity_id
_entity_poly.type
_entity_poly.pdbx_seq_one_letter_code
_entity_poly.pdbx_strand_id
1 'polypeptide(L)'
;MVTFTQLLALDVRGLDAFVTSWGDVHDRLRNAREHFHDEVVTPLHQDHWRGKAGRAAQSFCDRIQLDIDALDTEVQGLRSFFTGEVDGVKGAGGFTGLRDLQSQAQALRDEGAEDGMTIHDDGSVSFADVYDPNDPGSAAGHKTRQGTADSLEQRVRTVLGKATHEDKWIAQNIKVIFGTPHNFESENRQFDILDPDGTDGRTWNKLNNVGALANARGWVNTAWLIKHYLGASGDPVEIDPLVLLDGVPQFRKDADTTLAQDVAKRPDGPFETPWQTTAPNLSDGGNPDWYYSLNHFQYRMVGEKRGDQVVYRIQIKKRYDWGVPSEHRATQSEGFGPLGITLEQADMAHLNTTGKARDFDVSGTSEPIAATL
;
A
#
# COMPACT_ATOMS: atom_id res chain seq x y z
N MET A 1 16.25 7.15 15.27
CA MET A 1 17.49 6.81 14.53
C MET A 1 18.04 5.59 15.21
N VAL A 2 18.39 4.57 14.45
CA VAL A 2 18.92 3.31 14.98
C VAL A 2 20.35 3.54 15.47
N THR A 3 20.67 3.11 16.70
CA THR A 3 22.03 3.20 17.24
C THR A 3 22.89 1.99 16.85
N PHE A 4 24.21 2.13 16.96
CA PHE A 4 25.13 1.03 16.69
C PHE A 4 24.89 -0.19 17.58
N THR A 5 24.69 0.00 18.89
CA THR A 5 24.36 -1.10 19.80
C THR A 5 23.00 -1.73 19.47
N GLN A 6 22.00 -0.93 19.10
CA GLN A 6 20.69 -1.45 18.70
C GLN A 6 20.77 -2.35 17.47
N LEU A 7 21.52 -1.95 16.44
CA LEU A 7 21.71 -2.76 15.23
C LEU A 7 22.43 -4.08 15.53
N LEU A 8 23.44 -4.06 16.41
CA LEU A 8 24.15 -5.27 16.83
C LEU A 8 23.30 -6.21 17.68
N ALA A 9 22.39 -5.67 18.49
CA ALA A 9 21.52 -6.42 19.38
C ALA A 9 20.24 -6.95 18.68
N LEU A 10 19.98 -6.56 17.43
CA LEU A 10 18.78 -6.96 16.69
C LEU A 10 18.71 -8.49 16.52
N ASP A 11 17.63 -9.11 16.98
CA ASP A 11 17.40 -10.55 16.78
C ASP A 11 16.82 -10.82 15.39
N VAL A 12 17.67 -10.76 14.38
CA VAL A 12 17.29 -11.08 12.99
C VAL A 12 16.84 -12.54 12.85
N ARG A 13 17.36 -13.45 13.69
CA ARG A 13 16.96 -14.88 13.65
C ARG A 13 15.54 -15.08 14.16
N GLY A 14 15.13 -14.31 15.17
CA GLY A 14 13.75 -14.28 15.64
C GLY A 14 12.77 -13.87 14.55
N LEU A 15 13.17 -12.95 13.66
CA LEU A 15 12.36 -12.52 12.52
C LEU A 15 12.24 -13.62 11.46
N ASP A 16 13.34 -14.31 11.12
CA ASP A 16 13.31 -15.47 10.21
C ASP A 16 12.41 -16.60 10.77
N ALA A 17 12.53 -16.88 12.07
CA ALA A 17 11.71 -17.88 12.75
C ALA A 17 10.23 -17.50 12.76
N PHE A 18 9.92 -16.20 12.90
CA PHE A 18 8.56 -15.69 12.79
C PHE A 18 8.00 -15.87 11.38
N VAL A 19 8.75 -15.50 10.33
CA VAL A 19 8.32 -15.69 8.93
C VAL A 19 8.05 -17.17 8.63
N THR A 20 8.92 -18.06 9.10
CA THR A 20 8.73 -19.52 8.97
C THR A 20 7.47 -19.98 9.70
N SER A 21 7.30 -19.57 10.95
CA SER A 21 6.12 -19.92 11.76
C SER A 21 4.83 -19.38 11.14
N TRP A 22 4.89 -18.21 10.50
CA TRP A 22 3.77 -17.64 9.76
C TRP A 22 3.40 -18.46 8.53
N GLY A 23 4.41 -18.99 7.82
CA GLY A 23 4.21 -19.96 6.74
C GLY A 23 3.45 -21.21 7.21
N ASP A 24 3.80 -21.73 8.38
CA ASP A 24 3.09 -22.87 8.98
C ASP A 24 1.63 -22.54 9.33
N VAL A 25 1.35 -21.31 9.82
CA VAL A 25 -0.02 -20.84 10.09
C VAL A 25 -0.83 -20.80 8.80
N HIS A 26 -0.27 -20.24 7.73
CA HIS A 26 -0.91 -20.20 6.42
C HIS A 26 -1.24 -21.60 5.91
N ASP A 27 -0.28 -22.53 5.96
CA ASP A 27 -0.50 -23.89 5.46
C ASP A 27 -1.57 -24.63 6.29
N ARG A 28 -1.62 -24.42 7.61
CA ARG A 28 -2.69 -24.97 8.47
C ARG A 28 -4.05 -24.39 8.15
N LEU A 29 -4.13 -23.08 7.93
CA LEU A 29 -5.37 -22.40 7.57
C LEU A 29 -5.88 -22.87 6.22
N ARG A 30 -5.01 -22.94 5.21
CA ARG A 30 -5.34 -23.48 3.89
C ARG A 30 -5.89 -24.90 3.98
N ASN A 31 -5.24 -25.78 4.76
CA ASN A 31 -5.73 -27.14 4.98
C ASN A 31 -7.11 -27.15 5.67
N ALA A 32 -7.33 -26.30 6.67
CA ALA A 32 -8.62 -26.20 7.36
C ALA A 32 -9.73 -25.69 6.43
N ARG A 33 -9.41 -24.72 5.55
CA ARG A 33 -10.30 -24.18 4.52
C ARG A 33 -10.70 -25.23 3.51
N GLU A 34 -9.72 -25.93 2.93
CA GLU A 34 -9.94 -27.03 1.97
C GLU A 34 -10.84 -28.11 2.60
N HIS A 35 -10.55 -28.51 3.84
CA HIS A 35 -11.33 -29.52 4.55
C HIS A 35 -12.76 -29.06 4.88
N PHE A 36 -12.96 -27.82 5.34
CA PHE A 36 -14.30 -27.28 5.58
C PHE A 36 -15.11 -27.20 4.28
N HIS A 37 -14.49 -26.76 3.19
CA HIS A 37 -15.14 -26.69 1.88
C HIS A 37 -15.56 -28.08 1.39
N ASP A 38 -14.64 -29.05 1.44
CA ASP A 38 -14.86 -30.39 0.87
C ASP A 38 -15.78 -31.25 1.73
N GLU A 39 -15.70 -31.16 3.05
CA GLU A 39 -16.46 -32.03 3.96
C GLU A 39 -17.77 -31.41 4.45
N VAL A 40 -17.92 -30.08 4.42
CA VAL A 40 -19.12 -29.40 4.93
C VAL A 40 -19.87 -28.70 3.81
N VAL A 41 -19.23 -27.73 3.13
CA VAL A 41 -19.91 -26.88 2.13
C VAL A 41 -20.38 -27.70 0.93
N THR A 42 -19.47 -28.45 0.30
CA THR A 42 -19.77 -29.25 -0.90
C THR A 42 -20.90 -30.26 -0.65
N PRO A 43 -20.89 -31.08 0.41
CA PRO A 43 -22.00 -32.00 0.70
C PRO A 43 -23.32 -31.28 1.00
N LEU A 44 -23.29 -30.11 1.66
CA LEU A 44 -24.50 -29.33 1.90
C LEU A 44 -25.12 -28.81 0.60
N HIS A 45 -24.31 -28.37 -0.37
CA HIS A 45 -24.78 -27.90 -1.67
C HIS A 45 -25.20 -29.01 -2.64
N GLN A 46 -24.81 -30.26 -2.39
CA GLN A 46 -25.27 -31.43 -3.14
C GLN A 46 -26.72 -31.85 -2.80
N ASP A 47 -27.47 -30.99 -2.12
CA ASP A 47 -28.91 -31.13 -1.89
C ASP A 47 -29.29 -32.35 -1.01
N HIS A 48 -28.33 -32.84 -0.21
CA HIS A 48 -28.52 -33.91 0.77
C HIS A 48 -29.35 -33.46 1.97
N TRP A 49 -29.33 -32.16 2.31
CA TRP A 49 -30.16 -31.55 3.36
C TRP A 49 -31.09 -30.47 2.78
N ARG A 50 -32.35 -30.85 2.54
CA ARG A 50 -33.34 -29.99 1.88
C ARG A 50 -34.25 -29.24 2.86
N GLY A 51 -34.98 -28.26 2.34
CA GLY A 51 -36.00 -27.50 3.07
C GLY A 51 -35.46 -26.23 3.70
N LYS A 52 -36.29 -25.56 4.52
CA LYS A 52 -35.96 -24.26 5.13
C LYS A 52 -34.72 -24.33 6.03
N ALA A 53 -34.59 -25.41 6.81
CA ALA A 53 -33.44 -25.62 7.69
C ALA A 53 -32.15 -25.88 6.90
N GLY A 54 -32.20 -26.73 5.86
CA GLY A 54 -31.05 -27.00 5.00
C GLY A 54 -30.53 -25.75 4.30
N ARG A 55 -31.43 -24.91 3.75
CA ARG A 55 -31.06 -23.61 3.18
C ARG A 55 -30.43 -22.66 4.20
N ALA A 56 -30.96 -22.62 5.43
CA ALA A 56 -30.38 -21.79 6.48
C ALA A 56 -28.97 -22.27 6.89
N ALA A 57 -28.76 -23.60 6.93
CA ALA A 57 -27.45 -24.18 7.18
C ALA A 57 -26.46 -23.88 6.04
N GLN A 58 -26.87 -24.04 4.78
CA GLN A 58 -26.08 -23.65 3.60
C GLN A 58 -25.65 -22.18 3.70
N SER A 59 -26.59 -21.24 3.88
CA SER A 59 -26.27 -19.82 3.99
C SER A 59 -25.39 -19.47 5.21
N PHE A 60 -25.40 -20.28 6.27
CA PHE A 60 -24.50 -20.09 7.40
C PHE A 60 -23.09 -20.61 7.10
N CYS A 61 -22.98 -21.81 6.51
CA CYS A 61 -21.70 -22.39 6.09
C CYS A 61 -21.03 -21.57 4.98
N ASP A 62 -21.81 -20.99 4.06
CA ASP A 62 -21.30 -20.09 3.01
C ASP A 62 -20.67 -18.84 3.62
N ARG A 63 -21.26 -18.29 4.69
CA ARG A 63 -20.67 -17.16 5.44
C ARG A 63 -19.37 -17.56 6.12
N ILE A 64 -19.34 -18.72 6.79
CA ILE A 64 -18.11 -19.23 7.40
C ILE A 64 -17.01 -19.43 6.34
N GLN A 65 -17.36 -19.96 5.15
CA GLN A 65 -16.39 -20.13 4.07
C GLN A 65 -15.80 -18.80 3.64
N LEU A 66 -16.63 -17.77 3.46
CA LEU A 66 -16.18 -16.42 3.11
C LEU A 66 -15.23 -15.84 4.16
N ASP A 67 -15.52 -16.04 5.45
CA ASP A 67 -14.66 -15.57 6.54
C ASP A 67 -13.31 -16.31 6.56
N ILE A 68 -13.31 -17.63 6.28
CA ILE A 68 -12.06 -18.41 6.17
C ILE A 68 -11.26 -17.98 4.92
N ASP A 69 -11.92 -17.74 3.79
CA ASP A 69 -11.27 -17.29 2.55
C ASP A 69 -10.65 -15.89 2.71
N ALA A 70 -11.33 -14.99 3.44
CA ALA A 70 -10.83 -13.68 3.82
C ALA A 70 -9.57 -13.79 4.70
N LEU A 71 -9.62 -14.62 5.74
CA LEU A 71 -8.46 -14.89 6.61
C LEU A 71 -7.29 -15.50 5.82
N ASP A 72 -7.55 -16.40 4.88
CA ASP A 72 -6.52 -17.01 4.02
C ASP A 72 -5.84 -15.97 3.14
N THR A 73 -6.64 -15.10 2.51
CA THR A 73 -6.16 -14.01 1.66
C THR A 73 -5.23 -13.06 2.42
N GLU A 74 -5.55 -12.72 3.67
CA GLU A 74 -4.67 -11.88 4.50
C GLU A 74 -3.40 -12.59 4.92
N VAL A 75 -3.53 -13.83 5.40
CA VAL A 75 -2.37 -14.61 5.86
C VAL A 75 -1.42 -14.83 4.68
N GLN A 76 -1.96 -15.05 3.48
CA GLN A 76 -1.22 -15.10 2.22
C GLN A 76 -0.61 -13.74 1.86
N GLY A 77 -1.33 -12.63 2.01
CA GLY A 77 -0.82 -11.27 1.78
C GLY A 77 0.37 -10.96 2.69
N LEU A 78 0.27 -11.28 3.97
CA LEU A 78 1.33 -11.13 4.96
C LEU A 78 2.54 -12.01 4.64
N ARG A 79 2.31 -13.27 4.26
CA ARG A 79 3.37 -14.16 3.77
C ARG A 79 4.04 -13.57 2.52
N SER A 80 3.25 -13.11 1.56
CA SER A 80 3.73 -12.55 0.29
C SER A 80 4.58 -11.30 0.53
N PHE A 81 4.21 -10.46 1.49
CA PHE A 81 5.02 -9.35 1.96
C PHE A 81 6.36 -9.82 2.53
N PHE A 82 6.34 -10.79 3.46
CA PHE A 82 7.58 -11.32 4.03
C PHE A 82 8.47 -12.02 3.00
N THR A 83 7.91 -12.67 2.00
CA THR A 83 8.71 -13.32 0.95
C THR A 83 9.12 -12.37 -0.19
N GLY A 84 8.34 -11.31 -0.44
CA GLY A 84 8.50 -10.43 -1.60
C GLY A 84 9.31 -9.18 -1.31
N GLU A 85 9.01 -8.53 -0.19
CA GLU A 85 9.73 -7.34 0.26
C GLU A 85 10.91 -7.75 1.14
N VAL A 86 10.72 -8.69 2.08
CA VAL A 86 11.74 -9.03 3.09
C VAL A 86 12.89 -9.93 2.58
N ASP A 87 12.65 -10.82 1.61
CA ASP A 87 13.69 -11.66 0.98
C ASP A 87 14.41 -10.97 -0.21
N GLY A 88 14.06 -9.71 -0.51
CA GLY A 88 14.84 -8.88 -1.43
C GLY A 88 14.71 -9.19 -2.92
N VAL A 89 13.70 -9.95 -3.37
CA VAL A 89 13.48 -10.24 -4.81
C VAL A 89 13.24 -8.96 -5.64
N LYS A 90 12.72 -7.89 -5.02
CA LYS A 90 12.57 -6.56 -5.65
C LYS A 90 13.65 -5.54 -5.27
N GLY A 91 14.63 -5.95 -4.46
CA GLY A 91 15.86 -5.22 -4.17
C GLY A 91 15.67 -3.79 -3.67
N ALA A 92 15.41 -3.61 -2.36
CA ALA A 92 15.90 -2.43 -1.64
C ALA A 92 15.71 -2.44 -0.11
N GLY A 93 14.82 -3.24 0.50
CA GLY A 93 14.64 -3.16 1.96
C GLY A 93 13.93 -4.37 2.57
N GLY A 94 14.37 -4.81 3.75
CA GLY A 94 13.89 -6.07 4.37
C GLY A 94 14.80 -6.67 5.46
N PHE A 95 14.37 -7.78 6.10
CA PHE A 95 15.16 -8.44 7.16
C PHE A 95 16.50 -8.99 6.65
N THR A 96 16.59 -9.38 5.38
CA THR A 96 17.87 -9.73 4.74
C THR A 96 18.80 -8.52 4.67
N GLY A 97 18.27 -7.34 4.33
CA GLY A 97 19.02 -6.08 4.39
C GLY A 97 19.47 -5.74 5.81
N LEU A 98 18.61 -5.93 6.81
CA LEU A 98 18.98 -5.77 8.22
C LEU A 98 20.04 -6.78 8.68
N ARG A 99 20.00 -8.02 8.19
CA ARG A 99 21.02 -9.04 8.43
C ARG A 99 22.38 -8.62 7.86
N ASP A 100 22.38 -8.12 6.63
CA ASP A 100 23.58 -7.65 5.96
C ASP A 100 24.14 -6.40 6.65
N LEU A 101 23.28 -5.49 7.08
CA LEU A 101 23.67 -4.30 7.85
C LEU A 101 24.21 -4.67 9.24
N GLN A 102 23.60 -5.65 9.91
CA GLN A 102 24.12 -6.18 11.17
C GLN A 102 25.47 -6.87 10.98
N SER A 103 25.65 -7.65 9.92
CA SER A 103 26.91 -8.32 9.59
C SER A 103 28.01 -7.29 9.26
N GLN A 104 27.66 -6.23 8.52
CA GLN A 104 28.55 -5.09 8.27
C GLN A 104 28.92 -4.36 9.56
N ALA A 105 27.97 -4.12 10.46
CA ALA A 105 28.23 -3.50 11.75
C ALA A 105 29.16 -4.36 12.63
N GLN A 106 28.99 -5.69 12.61
CA GLN A 106 29.88 -6.62 13.31
C GLN A 106 31.30 -6.55 12.75
N ALA A 107 31.46 -6.60 11.42
CA ALA A 107 32.75 -6.47 10.78
C ALA A 107 33.45 -5.13 11.11
N LEU A 108 32.70 -4.03 11.12
CA LEU A 108 33.22 -2.71 11.49
C LEU A 108 33.66 -2.64 12.96
N ARG A 109 32.89 -3.27 13.87
CA ARG A 109 33.26 -3.37 15.28
C ARG A 109 34.55 -4.16 15.46
N ASP A 110 34.68 -5.28 14.76
CA ASP A 110 35.85 -6.15 14.88
C ASP A 110 37.09 -5.45 14.29
N GLU A 111 36.96 -4.74 13.15
CA GLU A 111 38.01 -3.86 12.58
C GLU A 111 38.41 -2.74 13.55
N GLY A 112 37.44 -2.04 14.13
CA GLY A 112 37.70 -1.01 15.13
C GLY A 112 38.45 -1.56 16.34
N ALA A 113 38.09 -2.75 16.82
CA ALA A 113 38.78 -3.40 17.94
C ALA A 113 40.22 -3.80 17.59
N GLU A 114 40.47 -4.30 16.37
CA GLU A 114 41.82 -4.61 15.87
C GLU A 114 42.74 -3.37 15.86
N ASP A 115 42.19 -2.21 15.52
CA ASP A 115 42.91 -0.94 15.48
C ASP A 115 42.96 -0.19 16.83
N GLY A 116 42.37 -0.75 17.89
CA GLY A 116 42.31 -0.14 19.22
C GLY A 116 41.35 1.06 19.31
N MET A 117 40.33 1.06 18.47
CA MET A 117 39.28 2.06 18.40
C MET A 117 37.98 1.55 19.04
N THR A 118 37.14 2.47 19.48
CA THR A 118 35.82 2.21 20.05
C THR A 118 34.79 2.97 19.24
N ILE A 119 33.76 2.26 18.79
CA ILE A 119 32.62 2.81 18.06
C ILE A 119 31.50 3.09 19.06
N HIS A 120 30.96 4.31 19.06
CA HIS A 120 29.86 4.74 19.93
C HIS A 120 28.49 4.57 19.25
N ASP A 121 27.43 4.73 20.03
CA ASP A 121 26.05 4.52 19.58
C ASP A 121 25.60 5.45 18.45
N ASP A 122 26.12 6.66 18.41
CA ASP A 122 25.87 7.65 17.35
C ASP A 122 26.70 7.42 16.08
N GLY A 123 27.55 6.38 16.10
CA GLY A 123 28.46 6.03 15.04
C GLY A 123 29.77 6.81 15.03
N SER A 124 30.04 7.64 16.04
CA SER A 124 31.36 8.26 16.22
C SER A 124 32.41 7.24 16.63
N VAL A 125 33.67 7.48 16.24
CA VAL A 125 34.80 6.59 16.54
C VAL A 125 35.82 7.33 17.39
N SER A 126 36.22 6.72 18.50
CA SER A 126 37.29 7.23 19.37
C SER A 126 38.40 6.22 19.53
N PHE A 127 39.64 6.68 19.72
CA PHE A 127 40.78 5.83 20.03
C PHE A 127 41.57 6.40 21.22
N ALA A 128 42.28 5.54 21.93
CA ALA A 128 43.16 5.99 23.01
C ALA A 128 44.35 6.74 22.41
N ASP A 129 44.44 8.02 22.72
CA ASP A 129 45.48 8.89 22.20
C ASP A 129 46.80 8.68 22.97
N VAL A 130 47.85 8.31 22.24
CA VAL A 130 49.22 8.19 22.75
C VAL A 130 50.07 9.19 21.97
N TYR A 131 49.70 10.47 22.08
CA TYR A 131 50.42 11.58 21.47
C TYR A 131 51.47 12.13 22.44
N ASP A 132 52.75 11.93 22.12
CA ASP A 132 53.86 12.64 22.77
C ASP A 132 54.28 13.84 21.90
N PRO A 133 53.99 15.09 22.31
CA PRO A 133 54.30 16.29 21.52
C PRO A 133 55.81 16.49 21.25
N ASN A 134 56.69 15.74 21.91
CA ASN A 134 58.15 15.83 21.73
C ASN A 134 58.72 14.76 20.79
N ASP A 135 57.91 13.80 20.32
CA ASP A 135 58.31 12.79 19.34
C ASP A 135 57.77 13.15 17.94
N PRO A 136 58.62 13.51 16.97
CA PRO A 136 58.17 13.78 15.60
C PRO A 136 57.41 12.61 14.94
N GLY A 137 57.67 11.37 15.36
CA GLY A 137 56.98 10.17 14.90
C GLY A 137 55.55 10.06 15.42
N SER A 138 55.26 10.63 16.59
CA SER A 138 53.94 10.58 17.24
C SER A 138 52.90 11.41 16.46
N ALA A 139 53.30 12.55 15.88
CA ALA A 139 52.41 13.40 15.08
C ALA A 139 51.96 12.72 13.77
N ALA A 140 52.88 12.00 13.12
CA ALA A 140 52.57 11.22 11.91
C ALA A 140 51.71 9.99 12.24
N GLY A 141 52.01 9.30 13.35
CA GLY A 141 51.20 8.19 13.86
C GLY A 141 49.78 8.61 14.24
N HIS A 142 49.63 9.74 14.94
CA HIS A 142 48.34 10.33 15.29
C HIS A 142 47.52 10.67 14.04
N LYS A 143 48.11 11.34 13.05
CA LYS A 143 47.40 11.69 11.80
C LYS A 143 46.92 10.45 11.03
N THR A 144 47.73 9.39 11.03
CA THR A 144 47.37 8.12 10.40
C THR A 144 46.20 7.46 11.11
N ARG A 145 46.25 7.38 12.45
CA ARG A 145 45.15 6.85 13.27
C ARG A 145 43.86 7.66 13.14
N GLN A 146 43.97 8.98 13.12
CA GLN A 146 42.83 9.85 12.88
C GLN A 146 42.19 9.56 11.52
N GLY A 147 42.99 9.39 10.44
CA GLY A 147 42.47 9.04 9.12
C GLY A 147 41.75 7.69 9.08
N THR A 148 42.26 6.68 9.80
CA THR A 148 41.57 5.40 9.98
C THR A 148 40.27 5.57 10.76
N ALA A 149 40.26 6.35 11.84
CA ALA A 149 39.07 6.61 12.65
C ALA A 149 37.99 7.36 11.84
N ASP A 150 38.36 8.38 11.07
CA ASP A 150 37.45 9.14 10.20
C ASP A 150 36.82 8.24 9.12
N SER A 151 37.63 7.34 8.53
CA SER A 151 37.17 6.36 7.54
C SER A 151 36.20 5.35 8.15
N LEU A 152 36.51 4.84 9.34
CA LEU A 152 35.66 3.92 10.09
C LEU A 152 34.34 4.59 10.48
N GLU A 153 34.38 5.83 10.99
CA GLU A 153 33.21 6.64 11.34
C GLU A 153 32.29 6.85 10.13
N GLN A 154 32.84 7.19 8.97
CA GLN A 154 32.05 7.38 7.75
C GLN A 154 31.31 6.10 7.33
N ARG A 155 31.97 4.94 7.43
CA ARG A 155 31.38 3.63 7.10
C ARG A 155 30.32 3.24 8.11
N VAL A 156 30.57 3.43 9.41
CA VAL A 156 29.57 3.19 10.47
C VAL A 156 28.33 4.05 10.25
N ARG A 157 28.49 5.35 10.03
CA ARG A 157 27.37 6.26 9.77
C ARG A 157 26.58 5.89 8.51
N THR A 158 27.25 5.39 7.48
CA THR A 158 26.58 4.87 6.27
C THR A 158 25.69 3.68 6.60
N VAL A 159 26.19 2.72 7.40
CA VAL A 159 25.42 1.56 7.86
C VAL A 159 24.24 1.98 8.73
N LEU A 160 24.44 2.89 9.69
CA LEU A 160 23.36 3.41 10.55
C LEU A 160 22.31 4.21 9.79
N GLY A 161 22.73 4.97 8.77
CA GLY A 161 21.83 5.70 7.88
C GLY A 161 20.90 4.76 7.10
N LYS A 162 21.45 3.69 6.54
CA LYS A 162 20.68 2.62 5.88
C LYS A 162 19.76 1.91 6.87
N ALA A 163 20.28 1.49 8.03
CA ALA A 163 19.48 0.82 9.06
C ALA A 163 18.31 1.69 9.55
N THR A 164 18.52 3.00 9.68
CA THR A 164 17.45 3.95 10.05
C THR A 164 16.41 4.11 8.94
N HIS A 165 16.80 4.01 7.67
CA HIS A 165 15.87 4.02 6.55
C HIS A 165 15.01 2.75 6.58
N GLU A 166 15.65 1.58 6.72
CA GLU A 166 14.97 0.28 6.86
C GLU A 166 14.00 0.26 8.05
N ASP A 167 14.42 0.72 9.24
CA ASP A 167 13.59 0.79 10.44
C ASP A 167 12.33 1.63 10.23
N LYS A 168 12.47 2.82 9.63
CA LYS A 168 11.32 3.67 9.30
C LYS A 168 10.39 3.01 8.28
N TRP A 169 10.97 2.40 7.25
CA TRP A 169 10.22 1.70 6.22
C TRP A 169 9.44 0.52 6.82
N ILE A 170 10.07 -0.32 7.65
CA ILE A 170 9.42 -1.45 8.35
C ILE A 170 8.31 -0.93 9.26
N ALA A 171 8.57 0.10 10.08
CA ALA A 171 7.58 0.66 10.99
C ALA A 171 6.35 1.24 10.27
N GLN A 172 6.54 1.79 9.07
CA GLN A 172 5.43 2.27 8.23
C GLN A 172 4.66 1.10 7.62
N ASN A 173 5.35 0.13 7.01
CA ASN A 173 4.72 -0.96 6.28
C ASN A 173 4.06 -1.99 7.20
N ILE A 174 4.62 -2.29 8.38
CA ILE A 174 3.97 -3.17 9.38
C ILE A 174 2.56 -2.66 9.70
N LYS A 175 2.34 -1.34 9.81
CA LYS A 175 0.99 -0.81 10.05
C LYS A 175 0.05 -1.00 8.87
N VAL A 176 0.55 -0.92 7.64
CA VAL A 176 -0.23 -1.20 6.44
C VAL A 176 -0.67 -2.67 6.38
N ILE A 177 0.17 -3.54 6.90
CA ILE A 177 0.03 -4.98 6.78
C ILE A 177 -0.80 -5.58 7.91
N PHE A 178 -0.57 -5.13 9.14
CA PHE A 178 -1.29 -5.59 10.32
C PHE A 178 -2.48 -4.69 10.68
N GLY A 179 -2.62 -3.52 10.04
CA GLY A 179 -3.68 -2.51 10.20
C GLY A 179 -4.22 -2.36 11.62
N THR A 180 -5.56 -2.31 11.75
CA THR A 180 -6.29 -2.13 13.00
C THR A 180 -6.94 -3.45 13.45
N PRO A 181 -7.50 -3.54 14.68
CA PRO A 181 -8.20 -4.74 15.15
C PRO A 181 -9.34 -5.25 14.25
N HIS A 182 -9.85 -4.44 13.32
CA HIS A 182 -10.99 -4.76 12.42
C HIS A 182 -10.56 -5.19 11.01
N ASN A 183 -9.27 -5.42 10.80
CA ASN A 183 -8.70 -5.78 9.51
C ASN A 183 -9.32 -7.03 8.88
N PHE A 184 -9.39 -8.13 9.64
CA PHE A 184 -9.91 -9.43 9.20
C PHE A 184 -11.32 -9.34 8.63
N GLU A 185 -12.13 -8.44 9.20
CA GLU A 185 -13.53 -8.26 8.84
C GLU A 185 -13.69 -7.41 7.57
N SER A 186 -12.67 -6.62 7.19
CA SER A 186 -12.72 -5.71 6.04
C SER A 186 -12.41 -6.38 4.69
N GLU A 187 -11.73 -7.52 4.70
CA GLU A 187 -11.40 -8.31 3.50
C GLU A 187 -12.64 -8.87 2.82
N ASN A 188 -13.65 -9.22 3.62
CA ASN A 188 -14.94 -9.64 3.08
C ASN A 188 -15.68 -8.42 2.52
N ARG A 189 -15.57 -8.17 1.21
CA ARG A 189 -16.20 -7.02 0.54
C ARG A 189 -17.74 -7.08 0.48
N GLN A 190 -18.39 -8.08 1.06
CA GLN A 190 -19.85 -8.14 1.10
C GLN A 190 -20.44 -7.01 1.95
N PHE A 191 -21.55 -6.46 1.49
CA PHE A 191 -22.22 -5.35 2.15
C PHE A 191 -23.18 -5.86 3.22
N ASP A 192 -23.19 -5.20 4.38
CA ASP A 192 -24.18 -5.40 5.46
C ASP A 192 -24.28 -6.86 5.96
N ILE A 193 -23.12 -7.43 6.29
CA ILE A 193 -22.98 -8.79 6.82
C ILE A 193 -22.60 -8.85 8.29
N LEU A 194 -22.13 -7.74 8.86
CA LEU A 194 -21.73 -7.60 10.26
C LEU A 194 -22.49 -6.47 10.96
N ASP A 195 -22.68 -6.61 12.28
CA ASP A 195 -23.24 -5.52 13.08
C ASP A 195 -22.16 -4.46 13.35
N PRO A 196 -22.46 -3.16 13.18
CA PRO A 196 -21.48 -2.12 13.45
C PRO A 196 -21.17 -1.96 14.95
N ASP A 197 -19.94 -1.57 15.24
CA ASP A 197 -19.47 -1.29 16.59
C ASP A 197 -19.26 0.23 16.85
N GLY A 198 -18.70 0.55 18.03
CA GLY A 198 -18.41 1.92 18.41
C GLY A 198 -17.25 2.56 17.61
N THR A 199 -16.33 1.75 17.09
CA THR A 199 -15.24 2.18 16.21
C THR A 199 -15.79 2.58 14.85
N ASP A 200 -16.70 1.80 14.27
CA ASP A 200 -17.34 2.13 12.99
C ASP A 200 -18.10 3.46 13.07
N GLY A 201 -18.80 3.71 14.18
CA GLY A 201 -19.43 5.00 14.44
C GLY A 201 -18.44 6.16 14.46
N ARG A 202 -17.23 5.97 15.03
CA ARG A 202 -16.18 7.00 15.04
C ARG A 202 -15.58 7.20 13.65
N THR A 203 -15.31 6.13 12.92
CA THR A 203 -14.75 6.18 11.55
C THR A 203 -15.73 6.86 10.60
N TRP A 204 -17.01 6.47 10.64
CA TRP A 204 -18.07 7.12 9.87
C TRP A 204 -18.13 8.63 10.17
N ASN A 205 -18.09 9.03 11.45
CA ASN A 205 -18.11 10.43 11.84
C ASN A 205 -16.87 11.20 11.36
N LYS A 206 -15.68 10.60 11.44
CA LYS A 206 -14.44 11.19 10.91
C LYS A 206 -14.54 11.41 9.41
N LEU A 207 -15.00 10.41 8.65
CA LEU A 207 -15.14 10.49 7.20
C LEU A 207 -16.24 11.49 6.79
N ASN A 208 -17.33 11.58 7.56
CA ASN A 208 -18.35 12.61 7.38
C ASN A 208 -17.78 14.03 7.61
N ASN A 209 -16.93 14.22 8.62
CA ASN A 209 -16.24 15.49 8.86
C ASN A 209 -15.25 15.84 7.74
N VAL A 210 -14.58 14.83 7.18
CA VAL A 210 -13.74 15.01 5.99
C VAL A 210 -14.59 15.51 4.81
N GLY A 211 -15.74 14.89 4.54
CA GLY A 211 -16.66 15.35 3.49
C GLY A 211 -17.14 16.79 3.72
N ALA A 212 -17.49 17.15 4.96
CA ALA A 212 -17.89 18.51 5.32
C ALA A 212 -16.76 19.54 5.10
N LEU A 213 -15.52 19.19 5.47
CA LEU A 213 -14.38 20.08 5.33
C LEU A 213 -13.89 20.18 3.87
N ALA A 214 -14.00 19.10 3.10
CA ALA A 214 -13.82 19.12 1.64
C ALA A 214 -14.81 20.11 1.00
N ASN A 215 -16.09 20.05 1.36
CA ASN A 215 -17.09 20.99 0.88
C ASN A 215 -16.74 22.45 1.25
N ALA A 216 -16.30 22.69 2.49
CA ALA A 216 -15.88 24.03 2.94
C ALA A 216 -14.66 24.57 2.18
N ARG A 217 -13.82 23.69 1.62
CA ARG A 217 -12.67 24.04 0.76
C ARG A 217 -13.03 24.17 -0.73
N GLY A 218 -14.30 23.96 -1.09
CA GLY A 218 -14.75 23.94 -2.48
C GLY A 218 -14.37 22.66 -3.23
N TRP A 219 -13.96 21.60 -2.53
CA TRP A 219 -13.68 20.28 -3.11
C TRP A 219 -14.99 19.50 -3.21
N VAL A 220 -15.83 19.93 -4.15
CA VAL A 220 -17.22 19.49 -4.28
C VAL A 220 -17.33 18.03 -4.70
N ASN A 221 -16.42 17.54 -5.55
CA ASN A 221 -16.46 16.14 -6.01
C ASN A 221 -16.06 15.19 -4.88
N THR A 222 -15.04 15.55 -4.10
CA THR A 222 -14.59 14.82 -2.90
C THR A 222 -15.72 14.75 -1.89
N ALA A 223 -16.30 15.90 -1.54
CA ALA A 223 -17.38 15.95 -0.57
C ALA A 223 -18.59 15.12 -1.00
N TRP A 224 -18.95 15.20 -2.28
CA TRP A 224 -20.09 14.47 -2.84
C TRP A 224 -19.85 12.96 -2.86
N LEU A 225 -18.69 12.48 -3.35
CA LEU A 225 -18.39 11.05 -3.42
C LEU A 225 -18.23 10.42 -2.03
N ILE A 226 -17.63 11.13 -1.08
CA ILE A 226 -17.57 10.68 0.32
C ILE A 226 -18.98 10.58 0.90
N LYS A 227 -19.83 11.57 0.66
CA LYS A 227 -21.22 11.54 1.13
C LYS A 227 -22.02 10.41 0.48
N HIS A 228 -21.78 10.13 -0.80
CA HIS A 228 -22.40 9.02 -1.52
C HIS A 228 -22.00 7.67 -0.91
N TYR A 229 -20.70 7.47 -0.68
CA TYR A 229 -20.17 6.30 0.03
C TYR A 229 -20.86 6.10 1.39
N LEU A 230 -20.86 7.14 2.23
CA LEU A 230 -21.47 7.14 3.57
C LEU A 230 -23.00 7.02 3.55
N GLY A 231 -23.64 7.26 2.41
CA GLY A 231 -25.08 7.08 2.22
C GLY A 231 -25.50 5.62 2.08
N ALA A 232 -24.54 4.70 1.92
CA ALA A 232 -24.73 3.26 1.87
C ALA A 232 -25.65 2.75 0.74
N SER A 233 -25.99 3.57 -0.25
CA SER A 233 -26.87 3.12 -1.36
C SER A 233 -26.13 2.17 -2.31
N GLY A 234 -24.84 2.42 -2.56
CA GLY A 234 -24.04 1.66 -3.52
C GLY A 234 -24.43 1.90 -4.97
N ASP A 235 -25.26 2.91 -5.23
CA ASP A 235 -25.71 3.22 -6.59
C ASP A 235 -24.50 3.62 -7.44
N PRO A 236 -24.39 3.10 -8.68
CA PRO A 236 -23.32 3.51 -9.57
C PRO A 236 -23.34 5.01 -9.84
N VAL A 237 -22.16 5.60 -9.94
CA VAL A 237 -21.94 7.01 -10.22
C VAL A 237 -21.43 7.15 -11.66
N GLU A 238 -22.08 8.02 -12.43
CA GLU A 238 -21.62 8.40 -13.75
C GLU A 238 -20.89 9.74 -13.73
N ILE A 239 -19.67 9.77 -14.29
CA ILE A 239 -18.86 10.99 -14.43
C ILE A 239 -18.50 11.16 -15.90
N ASP A 240 -18.79 12.33 -16.47
CA ASP A 240 -18.36 12.66 -17.83
C ASP A 240 -16.82 12.72 -17.90
N PRO A 241 -16.17 11.86 -18.71
CA PRO A 241 -14.72 11.89 -18.86
C PRO A 241 -14.16 13.24 -19.34
N LEU A 242 -14.95 14.07 -20.03
CA LEU A 242 -14.51 15.41 -20.43
C LEU A 242 -14.23 16.31 -19.22
N VAL A 243 -15.05 16.21 -18.17
CA VAL A 243 -14.83 16.94 -16.90
C VAL A 243 -13.52 16.51 -16.26
N LEU A 244 -13.16 15.22 -16.35
CA LEU A 244 -11.89 14.72 -15.85
C LEU A 244 -10.71 15.17 -16.71
N LEU A 245 -10.82 15.21 -18.03
CA LEU A 245 -9.76 15.74 -18.91
C LEU A 245 -9.49 17.23 -18.63
N ASP A 246 -10.52 18.00 -18.32
CA ASP A 246 -10.40 19.41 -17.93
C ASP A 246 -9.87 19.58 -16.51
N GLY A 247 -10.32 18.74 -15.58
CA GLY A 247 -9.99 18.85 -14.16
C GLY A 247 -8.70 18.14 -13.73
N VAL A 248 -8.17 17.22 -14.53
CA VAL A 248 -7.02 16.36 -14.19
C VAL A 248 -5.94 16.48 -15.28
N PRO A 249 -4.96 17.39 -15.13
CA PRO A 249 -3.91 17.60 -16.15
C PRO A 249 -3.13 16.34 -16.50
N GLN A 250 -2.85 15.47 -15.53
CA GLN A 250 -2.18 14.19 -15.78
C GLN A 250 -2.99 13.30 -16.71
N PHE A 251 -4.30 13.20 -16.50
CA PHE A 251 -5.18 12.39 -17.35
C PHE A 251 -5.21 12.92 -18.79
N ARG A 252 -5.22 14.25 -18.97
CA ARG A 252 -5.09 14.84 -20.31
C ARG A 252 -3.78 14.43 -20.98
N LYS A 253 -2.64 14.54 -20.28
CA LYS A 253 -1.34 14.09 -20.81
C LYS A 253 -1.35 12.61 -21.20
N ASP A 254 -1.95 11.76 -20.37
CA ASP A 254 -2.03 10.32 -20.62
C ASP A 254 -2.92 10.00 -21.84
N ALA A 255 -4.04 10.71 -21.96
CA ALA A 255 -4.92 10.63 -23.12
C ALA A 255 -4.22 11.09 -24.41
N ASP A 256 -3.57 12.26 -24.40
CA ASP A 256 -2.81 12.79 -25.54
C ASP A 256 -1.67 11.83 -25.93
N THR A 257 -0.99 11.25 -24.94
CA THR A 257 0.06 10.24 -25.15
C THR A 257 -0.51 8.99 -25.80
N THR A 258 -1.69 8.53 -25.36
CA THR A 258 -2.37 7.37 -25.95
C THR A 258 -2.72 7.63 -27.42
N LEU A 259 -3.21 8.83 -27.74
CA LEU A 259 -3.50 9.21 -29.13
C LEU A 259 -2.24 9.20 -29.99
N ALA A 260 -1.19 9.90 -29.55
CA ALA A 260 0.04 10.08 -30.33
C ALA A 260 0.88 8.79 -30.43
N GLN A 261 0.88 7.93 -29.41
CA GLN A 261 1.81 6.80 -29.33
C GLN A 261 1.17 5.45 -29.61
N ASP A 262 -0.14 5.29 -29.40
CA ASP A 262 -0.89 4.08 -29.71
C ASP A 262 -1.77 4.31 -30.95
N VAL A 263 -2.79 5.17 -30.85
CA VAL A 263 -3.82 5.33 -31.90
C VAL A 263 -3.23 5.78 -33.23
N ALA A 264 -2.27 6.71 -33.22
CA ALA A 264 -1.62 7.22 -34.44
C ALA A 264 -0.95 6.11 -35.27
N LYS A 265 -0.45 5.05 -34.62
CA LYS A 265 0.25 3.94 -35.27
C LYS A 265 -0.69 2.83 -35.74
N ARG A 266 -1.99 2.93 -35.43
CA ARG A 266 -2.97 1.93 -35.83
C ARG A 266 -3.37 2.07 -37.30
N PRO A 267 -3.72 0.96 -37.97
CA PRO A 267 -4.32 1.02 -39.29
C PRO A 267 -5.67 1.76 -39.23
N ASP A 268 -6.13 2.24 -40.39
CA ASP A 268 -7.44 2.84 -40.51
C ASP A 268 -8.56 1.82 -40.21
N GLY A 269 -9.68 2.33 -39.69
CA GLY A 269 -10.82 1.53 -39.25
C GLY A 269 -11.12 1.69 -37.75
N PRO A 270 -12.00 0.83 -37.21
CA PRO A 270 -12.37 0.85 -35.80
C PRO A 270 -11.20 0.42 -34.91
N PHE A 271 -11.08 1.06 -33.75
CA PHE A 271 -10.08 0.71 -32.75
C PHE A 271 -10.66 0.76 -31.33
N GLU A 272 -10.03 -0.04 -30.47
CA GLU A 272 -10.20 0.00 -29.03
C GLU A 272 -8.82 -0.14 -28.38
N THR A 273 -8.49 0.77 -27.46
CA THR A 273 -7.27 0.67 -26.66
C THR A 273 -7.50 -0.19 -25.41
N PRO A 274 -6.48 -0.89 -24.90
CA PRO A 274 -6.59 -1.57 -23.61
C PRO A 274 -6.86 -0.56 -22.49
N TRP A 275 -7.43 -1.05 -21.39
CA TRP A 275 -7.59 -0.24 -20.17
C TRP A 275 -6.22 0.17 -19.62
N GLN A 276 -6.05 1.47 -19.42
CA GLN A 276 -4.86 2.08 -18.85
C GLN A 276 -5.22 2.74 -17.53
N THR A 277 -4.24 2.87 -16.63
CA THR A 277 -4.42 3.52 -15.32
C THR A 277 -3.83 4.92 -15.35
N THR A 278 -4.55 5.87 -14.76
CA THR A 278 -4.11 7.26 -14.57
C THR A 278 -4.46 7.70 -13.16
N ALA A 279 -3.85 8.80 -12.69
CA ALA A 279 -4.18 9.42 -11.42
C ALA A 279 -3.91 10.93 -11.45
N PRO A 280 -4.68 11.73 -10.69
CA PRO A 280 -4.31 13.11 -10.42
C PRO A 280 -2.93 13.18 -9.75
N ASN A 281 -2.10 14.12 -10.19
CA ASN A 281 -0.79 14.35 -9.59
C ASN A 281 -0.73 15.76 -8.97
N LEU A 282 -0.58 15.83 -7.65
CA LEU A 282 -0.53 17.10 -6.91
C LEU A 282 0.69 17.97 -7.27
N SER A 283 1.80 17.38 -7.75
CA SER A 283 2.99 18.16 -8.16
C SER A 283 2.79 18.95 -9.45
N ASP A 284 1.84 18.56 -10.28
CA ASP A 284 1.67 19.08 -11.65
C ASP A 284 0.57 20.14 -11.75
N GLY A 285 0.32 20.86 -10.65
CA GLY A 285 -0.83 21.75 -10.54
C GLY A 285 -2.15 20.98 -10.42
N GLY A 286 -2.09 19.73 -9.96
CA GLY A 286 -3.25 18.83 -9.87
C GLY A 286 -4.36 19.39 -8.98
N ASN A 287 -5.59 19.10 -9.37
CA ASN A 287 -6.78 19.48 -8.62
C ASN A 287 -6.91 18.59 -7.36
N PRO A 288 -6.76 19.14 -6.14
CA PRO A 288 -6.89 18.38 -4.92
C PRO A 288 -8.27 17.72 -4.79
N ASP A 289 -9.31 18.32 -5.39
CA ASP A 289 -10.65 17.74 -5.41
C ASP A 289 -10.67 16.41 -6.17
N TRP A 290 -10.04 16.33 -7.34
CA TRP A 290 -9.96 15.06 -8.08
C TRP A 290 -9.02 14.05 -7.42
N TYR A 291 -7.94 14.54 -6.82
CA TYR A 291 -6.99 13.69 -6.09
C TYR A 291 -7.66 12.98 -4.91
N TYR A 292 -8.36 13.71 -4.03
CA TYR A 292 -9.00 13.13 -2.85
C TYR A 292 -10.33 12.43 -3.14
N SER A 293 -10.94 12.65 -4.32
CA SER A 293 -12.16 11.95 -4.71
C SER A 293 -11.88 10.61 -5.37
N LEU A 294 -11.17 10.57 -6.50
CA LEU A 294 -11.09 9.38 -7.35
C LEU A 294 -9.74 8.68 -7.32
N ASN A 295 -8.73 9.17 -6.58
CA ASN A 295 -7.33 8.67 -6.56
C ASN A 295 -7.12 7.33 -7.29
N HIS A 296 -6.44 7.35 -8.44
CA HIS A 296 -6.36 6.26 -9.44
C HIS A 296 -7.70 5.84 -10.07
N PHE A 297 -7.80 5.95 -11.39
CA PHE A 297 -8.91 5.39 -12.18
C PHE A 297 -8.40 4.84 -13.50
N GLN A 298 -9.23 4.03 -14.17
CA GLN A 298 -8.89 3.44 -15.45
C GLN A 298 -9.62 4.13 -16.59
N TYR A 299 -8.97 4.21 -17.75
CA TYR A 299 -9.57 4.71 -18.97
C TYR A 299 -9.21 3.87 -20.19
N ARG A 300 -10.01 3.97 -21.26
CA ARG A 300 -9.69 3.48 -22.60
C ARG A 300 -10.29 4.40 -23.66
N MET A 301 -9.83 4.25 -24.90
CA MET A 301 -10.35 4.97 -26.06
C MET A 301 -10.97 3.99 -27.05
N VAL A 302 -12.15 4.33 -27.56
CA VAL A 302 -12.88 3.54 -28.57
C VAL A 302 -13.29 4.49 -29.69
N GLY A 303 -12.96 4.16 -30.93
CA GLY A 303 -13.23 5.08 -32.03
C GLY A 303 -12.94 4.52 -33.41
N GLU A 304 -12.85 5.42 -34.38
CA GLU A 304 -12.51 5.13 -35.77
C GLU A 304 -11.40 6.08 -36.24
N LYS A 305 -10.39 5.52 -36.92
CA LYS A 305 -9.29 6.27 -37.53
C LYS A 305 -9.41 6.24 -39.06
N ARG A 306 -9.20 7.40 -39.70
CA ARG A 306 -9.16 7.57 -41.16
C ARG A 306 -8.02 8.52 -41.53
N GLY A 307 -6.91 7.96 -42.00
CA GLY A 307 -5.66 8.71 -42.19
C GLY A 307 -5.23 9.35 -40.88
N ASP A 308 -5.03 10.66 -40.90
CA ASP A 308 -4.64 11.47 -39.73
C ASP A 308 -5.83 11.95 -38.91
N GLN A 309 -7.07 11.64 -39.32
CA GLN A 309 -8.26 12.00 -38.57
C GLN A 309 -8.71 10.85 -37.68
N VAL A 310 -9.09 11.18 -36.45
CA VAL A 310 -9.65 10.23 -35.49
C VAL A 310 -10.92 10.79 -34.86
N VAL A 311 -11.96 9.96 -34.78
CA VAL A 311 -13.17 10.24 -33.99
C VAL A 311 -13.28 9.16 -32.93
N TYR A 312 -13.24 9.54 -31.66
CA TYR A 312 -13.16 8.58 -30.56
C TYR A 312 -13.94 9.05 -29.33
N ARG A 313 -14.31 8.10 -28.48
CA ARG A 313 -14.85 8.33 -27.15
C ARG A 313 -13.83 7.86 -26.13
N ILE A 314 -13.78 8.53 -24.99
CA ILE A 314 -13.05 8.08 -23.82
C ILE A 314 -14.05 7.39 -22.90
N GLN A 315 -13.69 6.22 -22.41
CA GLN A 315 -14.45 5.52 -21.38
C GLN A 315 -13.61 5.46 -20.11
N ILE A 316 -14.24 5.66 -18.96
CA ILE A 316 -13.59 5.54 -17.65
C ILE A 316 -14.29 4.49 -16.81
N LYS A 317 -13.54 3.89 -15.89
CA LYS A 317 -14.09 3.08 -14.81
C LYS A 317 -13.22 3.14 -13.56
N LYS A 318 -13.85 3.03 -12.40
CA LYS A 318 -13.20 2.87 -11.10
C LYS A 318 -14.15 2.15 -10.15
N ARG A 319 -13.62 1.23 -9.36
CA ARG A 319 -14.29 0.79 -8.13
C ARG A 319 -13.99 1.81 -7.03
N TYR A 320 -15.01 2.47 -6.50
CA TYR A 320 -14.88 3.35 -5.35
C TYR A 320 -14.93 2.49 -4.10
N ASP A 321 -13.75 2.04 -3.68
CA ASP A 321 -13.50 1.22 -2.51
C ASP A 321 -12.34 1.80 -1.69
N TRP A 322 -12.18 1.28 -0.49
CA TRP A 322 -11.04 1.57 0.39
C TRP A 322 -10.12 0.36 0.47
N GLY A 323 -8.83 0.61 0.69
CA GLY A 323 -7.84 -0.45 0.80
C GLY A 323 -8.09 -1.38 1.97
N VAL A 324 -7.95 -2.68 1.72
CA VAL A 324 -7.90 -3.74 2.73
C VAL A 324 -6.46 -4.21 2.91
N PRO A 325 -6.13 -4.87 4.03
CA PRO A 325 -4.75 -5.27 4.37
C PRO A 325 -4.03 -6.07 3.28
N SER A 326 -4.72 -7.02 2.64
CA SER A 326 -4.18 -7.88 1.58
C SER A 326 -3.78 -7.11 0.31
N GLU A 327 -4.36 -5.94 0.10
CA GLU A 327 -4.04 -5.07 -1.03
C GLU A 327 -2.83 -4.16 -0.73
N HIS A 328 -2.30 -4.20 0.50
CA HIS A 328 -1.17 -3.41 0.96
C HIS A 328 -1.32 -1.90 0.68
N ARG A 329 -2.56 -1.40 0.64
CA ARG A 329 -2.82 0.03 0.45
C ARG A 329 -2.53 0.75 1.76
N ALA A 330 -1.48 1.56 1.78
CA ALA A 330 -1.01 2.20 2.99
C ALA A 330 -2.08 3.03 3.71
N THR A 331 -2.01 3.04 5.05
CA THR A 331 -2.73 4.00 5.90
C THR A 331 -2.65 5.37 5.27
N GLN A 332 -3.79 6.06 5.17
CA GLN A 332 -3.79 7.45 4.75
C GLN A 332 -3.32 8.34 5.92
N SER A 333 -2.05 8.20 6.30
CA SER A 333 -1.42 9.00 7.36
C SER A 333 -1.10 10.42 6.90
N GLU A 334 -1.01 10.63 5.57
CA GLU A 334 -0.93 11.93 4.92
C GLU A 334 -2.16 12.24 4.03
N GLY A 335 -3.08 11.27 3.90
CA GLY A 335 -3.99 11.16 2.74
C GLY A 335 -5.24 12.02 2.76
N PHE A 336 -5.40 12.90 3.74
CA PHE A 336 -6.32 14.02 3.64
C PHE A 336 -5.63 15.39 3.77
N GLY A 337 -4.30 15.44 3.53
CA GLY A 337 -3.53 16.66 3.50
C GLY A 337 -3.89 17.62 4.65
N PRO A 338 -4.15 18.92 4.41
CA PRO A 338 -4.31 19.94 5.46
C PRO A 338 -5.53 19.77 6.40
N LEU A 339 -6.22 18.63 6.39
CA LEU A 339 -7.34 18.31 7.28
C LEU A 339 -6.90 17.72 8.64
N GLY A 340 -5.68 17.17 8.76
CA GLY A 340 -5.12 16.68 10.04
C GLY A 340 -5.86 15.47 10.65
N ILE A 341 -6.65 14.75 9.85
CA ILE A 341 -7.42 13.58 10.27
C ILE A 341 -6.73 12.33 9.72
N THR A 342 -6.28 11.46 10.62
CA THR A 342 -5.78 10.12 10.26
C THR A 342 -6.94 9.15 10.17
N LEU A 343 -7.06 8.51 9.00
CA LEU A 343 -8.01 7.45 8.70
C LEU A 343 -7.26 6.23 8.17
N GLU A 344 -7.48 5.10 8.82
CA GLU A 344 -7.00 3.80 8.36
C GLU A 344 -7.92 3.32 7.24
N GLN A 345 -7.35 2.82 6.14
CA GLN A 345 -8.18 2.41 4.99
C GLN A 345 -9.04 1.19 5.31
N ALA A 346 -8.53 0.25 6.09
CA ALA A 346 -9.27 -0.93 6.54
C ALA A 346 -10.50 -0.55 7.38
N ASP A 347 -10.37 0.42 8.31
CA ASP A 347 -11.52 0.93 9.08
C ASP A 347 -12.60 1.54 8.15
N MET A 348 -12.19 2.22 7.08
CA MET A 348 -13.13 2.78 6.11
C MET A 348 -13.79 1.68 5.27
N ALA A 349 -13.03 0.65 4.87
CA ALA A 349 -13.56 -0.53 4.16
C ALA A 349 -14.57 -1.31 5.02
N HIS A 350 -14.32 -1.43 6.33
CA HIS A 350 -15.23 -2.08 7.28
C HIS A 350 -16.60 -1.40 7.40
N LEU A 351 -16.72 -0.11 7.04
CA LEU A 351 -18.03 0.54 6.95
C LEU A 351 -18.94 -0.12 5.89
N ASN A 352 -18.37 -0.71 4.84
CA ASN A 352 -19.11 -1.47 3.84
C ASN A 352 -19.69 -2.76 4.42
N THR A 353 -18.87 -3.51 5.16
CA THR A 353 -19.25 -4.80 5.73
C THR A 353 -20.30 -4.67 6.83
N THR A 354 -20.31 -3.52 7.51
CA THR A 354 -21.28 -3.17 8.57
C THR A 354 -22.51 -2.41 8.08
N GLY A 355 -22.64 -2.20 6.77
CA GLY A 355 -23.78 -1.49 6.17
C GLY A 355 -23.80 0.02 6.42
N LYS A 356 -22.80 0.59 7.09
CA LYS A 356 -22.71 2.03 7.38
C LYS A 356 -22.27 2.89 6.20
N ALA A 357 -21.62 2.28 5.22
CA ALA A 357 -21.27 2.86 3.94
C ALA A 357 -21.35 1.76 2.88
N ARG A 358 -21.22 2.10 1.60
CA ARG A 358 -21.27 1.07 0.55
C ARG A 358 -20.34 1.41 -0.60
N ASP A 359 -19.47 0.46 -0.95
CA ASP A 359 -18.64 0.54 -2.14
C ASP A 359 -19.51 0.61 -3.40
N PHE A 360 -19.10 1.42 -4.37
CA PHE A 360 -19.86 1.65 -5.60
C PHE A 360 -18.95 1.75 -6.82
N ASP A 361 -19.54 1.58 -8.00
CA ASP A 361 -18.82 1.73 -9.26
C ASP A 361 -18.94 3.15 -9.79
N VAL A 362 -17.83 3.69 -10.25
CA VAL A 362 -17.76 4.94 -11.01
C VAL A 362 -17.47 4.57 -12.46
N SER A 363 -18.27 5.09 -13.39
CA SER A 363 -18.05 4.88 -14.82
C SER A 363 -18.42 6.11 -15.62
N GLY A 364 -18.07 6.13 -16.90
CA GLY A 364 -18.43 7.22 -17.78
C GLY A 364 -17.99 6.99 -19.20
N THR A 365 -18.71 7.56 -20.15
CA THR A 365 -18.34 7.58 -21.57
C THR A 365 -18.50 8.99 -22.09
N SER A 366 -17.46 9.54 -22.70
CA SER A 366 -17.53 10.87 -23.29
C SER A 366 -18.43 10.86 -24.53
N GLU A 367 -18.89 12.05 -24.91
CA GLU A 367 -19.31 12.28 -26.28
C GLU A 367 -18.14 12.09 -27.26
N PRO A 368 -18.41 11.87 -28.57
CA PRO A 368 -17.38 11.75 -29.57
C PRO A 368 -16.48 12.99 -29.64
N ILE A 369 -15.17 12.76 -29.64
CA ILE A 369 -14.11 13.75 -29.78
C ILE A 369 -13.46 13.54 -31.14
N ALA A 370 -13.34 14.62 -31.91
CA ALA A 370 -12.58 14.61 -33.16
C ALA A 370 -11.17 15.16 -32.89
N ALA A 371 -10.14 14.49 -33.39
CA ALA A 371 -8.76 14.96 -33.34
C ALA A 371 -8.03 14.69 -34.65
N THR A 372 -6.95 15.44 -34.85
CA THR A 372 -5.96 15.20 -35.91
C THR A 372 -4.68 14.71 -35.24
N LEU A 373 -4.15 13.59 -35.72
CA LEU A 373 -3.02 12.85 -35.13
C LEU A 373 -1.64 13.44 -35.45
#